data_AF-A0A7J2T8F6-F1
#
_entry.id   AF-A0A7J2T8F6-F1
#
_cell.length_a   1.000
_cell.length_b   1.000
_cell.length_c   1.000
_cell.angle_alpha   90.00
_cell.angle_beta   90.00
_cell.angle_gamma   90.00
#
_symmetry.space_group_name_H-M   'P 1'
#
loop_
_entity.id
_entity.type
_entity.pdbx_description
1 polymer ?
#
loop_
_entity_poly.entity_id
_entity_poly.type
_entity_poly.pdbx_seq_one_letter_code
_entity_poly.pdbx_strand_id
1 'polypeptide(L)'
;MFKLVRMEDTIRIPPETFGKPLENVGYQQVKAKYEGVVDETLGYIIAVTNVKVSPIGKIIPGDGATYHKVTFSLLTFYPLLQEVVEGEVVEVADFGAFVRIGPIDALLHVSQL
;
A
#
# COMPACT_ATOMS: atom_id res chain seq x y z
N MET A 1 -12.01 6.24 5.08
CA MET A 1 -11.10 6.41 6.24
C MET A 1 -9.66 5.96 5.96
N PHE A 2 -8.66 6.68 6.49
CA PHE A 2 -7.26 6.22 6.53
C PHE A 2 -7.03 5.22 7.67
N LYS A 3 -6.32 4.14 7.40
CA LYS A 3 -5.99 3.10 8.39
C LYS A 3 -4.50 2.76 8.33
N LEU A 4 -3.93 2.47 9.49
CA LEU A 4 -2.60 1.89 9.60
C LEU A 4 -2.74 0.38 9.87
N VAL A 5 -2.43 -0.45 8.87
CA VAL A 5 -2.55 -1.91 8.98
C VAL A 5 -1.18 -2.53 9.16
N ARG A 6 -0.99 -3.34 10.20
CA ARG A 6 0.26 -4.09 10.39
C ARG A 6 0.12 -5.47 9.76
N MET A 7 1.09 -5.86 8.94
CA MET A 7 1.13 -7.15 8.27
C MET A 7 2.51 -7.81 8.41
N GLU A 8 2.51 -9.14 8.41
CA GLU A 8 3.71 -9.95 8.27
C GLU A 8 3.66 -10.67 6.93
N ASP A 9 4.76 -10.62 6.19
CA ASP A 9 4.91 -11.33 4.91
C ASP A 9 6.35 -11.86 4.77
N THR A 10 6.56 -12.73 3.79
CA THR A 10 7.89 -13.21 3.42
C THR A 10 8.32 -12.59 2.10
N ILE A 11 9.43 -11.84 2.12
CA ILE A 11 10.04 -11.29 0.91
C ILE A 11 11.14 -12.22 0.39
N ARG A 12 11.24 -12.30 -0.93
CA ARG A 12 12.36 -12.93 -1.62
C ARG A 12 13.43 -11.88 -1.89
N ILE A 13 14.65 -12.10 -1.42
CA ILE A 13 15.80 -11.24 -1.67
C ILE A 13 16.70 -11.92 -2.72
N PRO A 14 16.77 -11.38 -3.95
CA PRO A 14 17.61 -11.94 -5.00
C PRO A 14 19.10 -11.87 -4.63
N PRO A 15 19.91 -12.87 -5.04
CA PRO A 15 21.33 -12.91 -4.72
C PRO A 15 22.13 -11.72 -5.28
N GLU A 16 21.66 -11.12 -6.37
CA GLU A 16 22.24 -9.90 -6.98
C GLU A 16 22.20 -8.69 -6.04
N THR A 17 21.27 -8.69 -5.10
CA THR A 17 21.11 -7.59 -4.13
C THR A 17 21.87 -7.84 -2.82
N PHE A 18 22.56 -8.97 -2.70
CA PHE A 18 23.38 -9.29 -1.54
C PHE A 18 24.56 -8.30 -1.45
N GLY A 19 24.86 -7.86 -0.22
CA GLY A 19 25.85 -6.83 0.06
C GLY A 19 25.25 -5.42 0.23
N LYS A 20 23.99 -5.20 -0.15
CA LYS A 20 23.24 -3.98 0.22
C LYS A 20 22.62 -4.14 1.61
N PRO A 21 22.33 -3.03 2.32
CA PRO A 21 21.61 -3.09 3.59
C PRO A 21 20.25 -3.79 3.43
N LEU A 22 20.02 -4.84 4.23
CA LEU A 22 18.78 -5.64 4.22
C LEU A 22 17.53 -4.78 4.41
N GLU A 23 17.63 -3.74 5.24
CA GLU A 23 16.53 -2.79 5.48
C GLU A 23 16.14 -2.05 4.20
N ASN A 24 17.11 -1.56 3.44
CA ASN A 24 16.86 -0.86 2.19
C ASN A 24 16.28 -1.78 1.13
N VAL A 25 16.86 -2.98 0.98
CA VAL A 25 16.37 -3.96 0.00
C VAL A 25 14.96 -4.42 0.38
N GLY A 26 14.72 -4.72 1.65
CA GLY A 26 13.40 -5.11 2.12
C GLY A 26 12.36 -4.01 1.97
N TYR A 27 12.72 -2.76 2.26
CA TYR A 27 11.85 -1.62 2.00
C TYR A 27 11.47 -1.52 0.52
N GLN A 28 12.45 -1.62 -0.39
CA GLN A 28 12.19 -1.55 -1.83
C GLN A 28 11.31 -2.70 -2.33
N GLN A 29 11.55 -3.93 -1.84
CA GLN A 29 10.74 -5.10 -2.22
C GLN A 29 9.29 -4.97 -1.72
N VAL A 30 9.08 -4.57 -0.47
CA VAL A 30 7.72 -4.38 0.06
C VAL A 30 7.02 -3.21 -0.63
N LYS A 31 7.74 -2.10 -0.87
CA LYS A 31 7.23 -0.94 -1.60
C LYS A 31 6.75 -1.34 -2.99
N ALA A 32 7.61 -2.00 -3.78
CA ALA A 32 7.25 -2.46 -5.12
C ALA A 32 6.11 -3.47 -5.14
N LYS A 33 5.92 -4.25 -4.07
CA LYS A 33 4.86 -5.26 -3.98
C LYS A 33 3.50 -4.70 -3.56
N TYR A 34 3.46 -3.72 -2.67
CA TYR A 34 2.22 -3.27 -2.01
C TYR A 34 1.80 -1.84 -2.35
N GLU A 35 2.73 -0.94 -2.68
CA GLU A 35 2.38 0.46 -2.94
C GLU A 35 1.52 0.59 -4.21
N GLY A 36 0.41 1.31 -4.12
CA GLY A 36 -0.52 1.52 -5.24
C GLY A 36 -1.42 0.32 -5.55
N VAL A 37 -1.32 -0.77 -4.79
CA VAL A 37 -2.24 -1.91 -4.93
C VAL A 37 -3.60 -1.57 -4.32
N VAL A 38 -4.67 -1.95 -5.03
CA VAL A 38 -6.05 -1.86 -4.56
C VAL A 38 -6.51 -3.26 -4.18
N ASP A 39 -6.87 -3.43 -2.92
CA ASP A 39 -7.38 -4.68 -2.37
C ASP A 39 -8.79 -4.48 -1.83
N GLU A 40 -9.68 -5.47 -1.99
CA GLU A 40 -11.07 -5.38 -1.55
C GLU A 40 -11.22 -5.26 -0.03
N THR A 41 -10.27 -5.80 0.73
CA THR A 41 -10.29 -5.82 2.20
C THR A 41 -9.47 -4.69 2.81
N LEU A 42 -8.33 -4.35 2.22
CA LEU A 42 -7.42 -3.34 2.74
C LEU A 42 -7.69 -1.94 2.17
N GLY A 43 -8.32 -1.86 1.00
CA GLY A 43 -8.54 -0.64 0.25
C GLY A 43 -7.35 -0.24 -0.60
N TYR A 44 -7.22 1.05 -0.83
CA TYR A 44 -6.12 1.64 -1.58
C TYR A 44 -4.87 1.73 -0.69
N ILE A 45 -3.79 1.06 -1.05
CA ILE A 45 -2.53 1.13 -0.31
C ILE A 45 -1.73 2.35 -0.79
N ILE A 46 -1.61 3.36 0.07
CA ILE A 46 -0.94 4.62 -0.24
C ILE A 46 0.56 4.49 -0.05
N ALA A 47 0.98 3.96 1.10
CA ALA A 47 2.39 3.95 1.47
C ALA A 47 2.73 2.80 2.42
N VAL A 48 3.97 2.32 2.31
CA VAL A 48 4.57 1.37 3.24
C VAL A 48 5.42 2.12 4.26
N THR A 49 5.20 1.85 5.54
CA THR A 49 5.89 2.46 6.68
C THR A 49 6.41 1.38 7.64
N ASN A 50 7.40 1.73 8.46
CA ASN A 50 7.92 0.87 9.53
C ASN A 50 8.26 -0.57 9.09
N VAL A 51 9.06 -0.70 8.03
CA VAL A 51 9.51 -2.01 7.53
C VAL A 51 10.61 -2.55 8.44
N LYS A 52 10.38 -3.73 9.02
CA LYS A 52 11.33 -4.47 9.84
C LYS A 52 11.61 -5.82 9.22
N VAL A 53 12.83 -6.02 8.76
CA VAL A 53 13.27 -7.26 8.10
C VAL A 53 13.97 -8.15 9.12
N SER A 54 13.57 -9.42 9.20
CA SER A 54 14.28 -10.42 10.00
C SER A 54 15.71 -10.61 9.46
N PRO A 55 16.76 -10.52 10.31
CA PRO A 55 18.12 -10.79 9.87
C PRO A 55 18.32 -12.26 9.48
N ILE A 56 17.47 -13.15 10.00
CA ILE A 56 17.49 -14.57 9.69
C ILE A 56 16.60 -14.81 8.47
N GLY A 57 17.23 -15.21 7.37
CA GLY A 57 16.59 -15.65 6.14
C GLY A 57 16.72 -17.16 5.94
N LYS A 58 15.80 -17.75 5.16
CA LYS A 58 15.82 -19.16 4.76
C LYS A 58 16.14 -19.27 3.28
N ILE A 59 16.95 -20.25 2.91
CA ILE A 59 17.23 -20.56 1.50
C ILE A 59 16.40 -21.79 1.14
N ILE A 60 15.74 -21.74 -0.01
CA ILE A 60 14.95 -22.87 -0.53
C ILE A 60 15.84 -23.64 -1.51
N PRO A 61 15.93 -24.98 -1.42
CA PRO A 61 16.70 -25.77 -2.38
C PRO A 61 16.24 -25.49 -3.82
N GLY A 62 17.19 -25.11 -4.69
CA GLY A 62 16.90 -24.77 -6.09
C GLY A 62 16.67 -23.28 -6.36
N ASP A 63 16.58 -22.42 -5.33
CA ASP A 63 16.58 -20.97 -5.47
C ASP A 63 17.77 -20.37 -4.70
N GLY A 64 18.61 -19.60 -5.40
CA GLY A 64 19.75 -18.89 -4.79
C GLY A 64 19.35 -17.67 -3.96
N ALA A 65 18.06 -17.32 -3.92
CA ALA A 65 17.54 -16.23 -3.11
C ALA A 65 17.34 -16.60 -1.64
N THR A 66 17.42 -15.59 -0.77
CA THR A 66 17.07 -15.73 0.64
C THR A 66 15.67 -15.20 0.89
N TYR A 67 14.89 -15.95 1.66
CA TYR A 67 13.53 -15.61 2.06
C TYR A 67 13.53 -15.09 3.49
N HIS A 68 13.18 -13.83 3.66
CA HIS A 68 13.17 -13.17 4.95
C HIS A 68 11.74 -12.84 5.36
N LYS A 69 11.43 -13.10 6.63
CA LYS A 69 10.20 -12.60 7.24
C LYS A 69 10.31 -11.10 7.44
N VAL A 70 9.25 -10.37 7.12
CA VAL A 70 9.19 -8.92 7.23
C VAL A 70 7.89 -8.52 7.88
N THR A 71 7.98 -7.65 8.88
CA THR A 71 6.82 -6.99 9.48
C THR A 71 6.81 -5.55 9.01
N PHE A 72 5.70 -5.08 8.46
CA PHE A 72 5.57 -3.71 7.97
C PHE A 72 4.19 -3.16 8.28
N SER A 73 4.07 -1.83 8.22
CA SER A 73 2.81 -1.11 8.41
C SER A 73 2.40 -0.45 7.10
N LEU A 74 1.19 -0.72 6.62
CA LEU A 74 0.61 -0.09 5.45
C LEU A 74 -0.26 1.08 5.88
N LEU A 75 -0.07 2.22 5.23
CA LEU A 75 -1.06 3.30 5.23
C LEU A 75 -2.05 3.01 4.11
N THR A 76 -3.27 2.65 4.47
CA THR A 76 -4.34 2.34 3.53
C THR A 76 -5.47 3.34 3.63
N PHE A 77 -6.19 3.52 2.54
CA PHE A 77 -7.40 4.30 2.45
C PHE A 77 -8.55 3.41 2.01
N TYR A 78 -9.53 3.27 2.90
CA TYR A 78 -10.72 2.46 2.66
C TYR A 78 -11.96 3.33 2.93
N PRO A 79 -12.67 3.79 1.89
CA PRO A 79 -13.93 4.52 2.08
C PRO A 79 -15.02 3.58 2.58
N LEU A 80 -15.78 4.00 3.59
CA LEU A 80 -16.92 3.25 4.12
C LEU A 80 -18.23 3.79 3.54
N LEU A 81 -19.22 2.91 3.40
CA LEU A 81 -20.55 3.32 2.98
C LEU A 81 -21.15 4.26 4.04
N GLN A 82 -21.76 5.37 3.60
CA GLN A 82 -22.30 6.44 4.45
C GLN A 82 -21.26 7.17 5.32
N GLU A 83 -19.98 7.10 4.98
CA GLU A 83 -18.93 7.89 5.63
C GLU A 83 -19.06 9.37 5.25
N VAL A 84 -19.02 10.26 6.26
CA VAL A 84 -18.90 11.70 6.04
C VAL A 84 -17.41 12.04 5.92
N VAL A 85 -17.02 12.60 4.79
CA VAL A 85 -15.63 12.97 4.49
C VAL A 85 -15.56 14.39 3.95
N GLU A 86 -14.43 15.05 4.20
CA GLU A 86 -14.11 16.33 3.57
C GLU A 86 -13.25 16.06 2.32
N GLY A 87 -13.46 16.86 1.28
CA GLY A 87 -12.72 16.73 0.03
C GLY A 87 -12.70 18.04 -0.75
N GLU A 88 -11.77 18.13 -1.69
CA GLU A 88 -11.59 19.30 -2.55
C GLU A 88 -12.25 19.04 -3.91
N VAL A 89 -13.03 20.01 -4.41
CA VAL A 89 -13.63 19.92 -5.75
C VAL A 89 -12.52 20.10 -6.79
N VAL A 90 -12.25 19.06 -7.57
CA VAL A 90 -11.18 19.08 -8.59
C VAL A 90 -11.72 19.44 -9.97
N GLU A 91 -12.95 19.04 -10.28
CA GLU A 91 -13.59 19.28 -11.57
C GLU A 91 -15.11 19.34 -11.42
N VAL A 92 -15.75 20.21 -12.20
CA VAL A 92 -17.21 20.30 -12.28
C VAL A 92 -17.61 20.09 -13.73
N ALA A 93 -18.54 19.17 -13.95
CA ALA A 93 -19.10 18.82 -15.24
C ALA A 93 -20.63 18.88 -15.21
N ASP A 94 -21.27 18.80 -16.37
CA ASP A 94 -22.73 18.91 -16.48
C ASP A 94 -23.49 17.81 -15.71
N PHE A 95 -22.84 16.66 -15.48
CA PHE A 95 -23.43 15.52 -14.77
C PHE A 95 -23.06 15.46 -13.27
N GLY A 96 -22.22 16.36 -12.78
CA GLY A 96 -21.80 16.35 -11.38
C GLY A 96 -20.46 17.00 -11.09
N ALA A 97 -19.99 16.85 -9.86
CA ALA A 97 -18.69 17.34 -9.41
C ALA A 97 -17.78 16.17 -9.03
N PHE A 98 -16.52 16.22 -9.42
CA PHE A 98 -15.48 15.34 -8.92
C PHE A 98 -14.85 15.96 -7.67
N VAL A 99 -14.89 15.22 -6.58
CA VAL A 99 -14.37 15.64 -5.27
C VAL A 99 -13.26 14.69 -4.87
N ARG A 100 -12.04 15.22 -4.70
CA ARG A 100 -10.89 14.45 -4.24
C ARG A 100 -11.02 14.16 -2.76
N ILE A 101 -11.06 12.87 -2.41
CA ILE A 101 -11.17 12.37 -1.04
C ILE A 101 -9.93 11.51 -0.70
N GLY A 102 -8.77 12.16 -0.60
CA GLY A 102 -7.49 11.49 -0.37
C GLY A 102 -6.86 10.99 -1.67
N PRO A 103 -6.56 9.68 -1.83
CA PRO A 103 -5.89 9.16 -3.02
C PRO A 103 -6.84 8.88 -4.20
N ILE A 104 -8.15 9.05 -4.02
CA ILE A 104 -9.16 8.80 -5.05
C ILE A 104 -10.06 10.03 -5.27
N ASP A 105 -10.63 10.13 -6.46
CA ASP A 105 -11.63 11.14 -6.79
C ASP A 105 -13.02 10.49 -6.75
N ALA A 106 -13.95 11.09 -6.01
CA ALA A 106 -15.34 10.66 -5.88
C ALA A 106 -16.23 11.48 -6.80
N LEU A 107 -17.16 10.81 -7.49
CA LEU A 107 -18.18 11.47 -8.29
C LEU A 107 -19.40 11.82 -7.42
N LEU A 108 -19.72 13.10 -7.35
CA LEU A 108 -20.95 13.60 -6.78
C LEU A 108 -21.91 13.96 -7.92
N HIS A 109 -22.89 13.09 -8.16
CA HIS A 109 -23.86 13.27 -9.24
C HIS A 109 -24.76 14.48 -8.99
N VAL A 110 -25.11 15.23 -10.04
CA VAL A 110 -25.90 16.47 -9.95
C VAL A 110 -27.27 16.30 -9.26
N SER A 111 -27.85 15.09 -9.31
CA SER A 111 -29.12 14.81 -8.64
C SER A 111 -29.01 14.69 -7.11
N GLN A 112 -27.79 14.67 -6.57
CA GLN A 112 -27.49 14.54 -5.14
C GLN A 112 -26.98 15.87 -4.54
N LEU A 113 -26.97 16.94 -5.36
CA LEU A 113 -26.68 18.32 -4.96
C LEU A 113 -27.92 19.02 -4.39
#